data_AF-A0A7Z0EJY1-F1
#
_entry.id   AF-A0A7Z0EJY1-F1
#
_cell.length_a   1.000
_cell.length_b   1.000
_cell.length_c   1.000
_cell.angle_alpha   90.00
_cell.angle_beta   90.00
_cell.angle_gamma   90.00
#
_symmetry.space_group_name_H-M   'P 1'
#
loop_
_entity.id
_entity.type
_entity.pdbx_description
1 polymer ?
#
loop_
_entity_poly.entity_id
_entity_poly.type
_entity_poly.pdbx_seq_one_letter_code
_entity_poly.pdbx_strand_id
1 'polypeptide(L)'
;MSTRLRSPTTLEEDSVTTHGSGHAGHPPPPDLLWAHAGALAALASGKADPFGLFRLEGPALCFDDGGSSDWRLAWCGRGRAVLVGHDRDASDATRHDRRPVDLLDGAPDWLPWSWVRDRRFRENIGFVYWWDGGGWEHTPYPDDWESDGASFARYTTTDRAAAEIVETVFDGYAPEDEDGNDPLAEPGAALMAHARRGTVDARALADVLSVLDRIDEDESGDADVDDGGDHGPRWDAEAARETARLLGLTPGSERPLLPPAEGRPPRAPRPVISEREWSLLVGDAMARSPELDRPPVAATPALERVVARVRDLGLAHPGAATLHYDFRGNRRITDGTGTLYKEYDTELLECLAALREDEGDPERGRWLGLRLRVTRDGVEARRRFDGPPDGGLGSTPIDEVGALHHLRREMDRRAPAWRPSWADLLSWETLCLPPAPPPRTSPARPTDPLDEDAERALLADVHRFLTERRTPGWREVELDARCLVGYERLRVRVAGEDGQVRGGPVPFRVPYLVRRLRSGLYRPGRGTWFGFRLVCGPGAGEFRACYDFDAEPAFDLPPLDFGYALDVAYFPRSAEHTPAWLAQRTAGARTDRTPAR
;
A
#
# COMPACT_ATOMS: atom_id res chain seq x y z
N MET A 1 -2.49 -45.59 23.45
CA MET A 1 -1.20 -44.93 23.77
C MET A 1 -0.51 -44.59 22.46
N SER A 2 -0.57 -43.30 22.11
CA SER A 2 0.17 -42.58 21.07
C SER A 2 0.23 -43.16 19.65
N THR A 3 -0.75 -42.79 18.83
CA THR A 3 -0.62 -42.76 17.36
C THR A 3 -0.42 -41.30 16.96
N ARG A 4 0.69 -41.02 16.27
CA ARG A 4 1.15 -39.67 15.93
C ARG A 4 0.28 -39.09 14.81
N LEU A 5 -0.28 -37.91 15.09
CA LEU A 5 -0.76 -36.95 14.10
C LEU A 5 0.32 -36.72 13.03
N ARG A 6 0.00 -36.96 11.76
CA ARG A 6 0.75 -36.45 10.62
C ARG A 6 0.14 -35.10 10.25
N SER A 7 0.94 -34.06 10.36
CA SER A 7 0.62 -32.72 9.86
C SER A 7 0.43 -32.76 8.34
N PRO A 8 -0.54 -32.00 7.78
CA PRO A 8 -0.69 -31.94 6.34
C PRO A 8 0.40 -31.09 5.71
N THR A 9 0.79 -31.57 4.53
CA THR A 9 1.75 -31.07 3.58
C THR A 9 1.43 -29.62 3.20
N THR A 10 2.45 -28.76 3.27
CA THR A 10 2.46 -27.45 2.64
C THR A 10 2.16 -27.61 1.15
N LEU A 11 0.99 -27.17 0.73
CA LEU A 11 0.68 -26.96 -0.68
C LEU A 11 1.68 -25.93 -1.20
N GLU A 12 2.53 -26.38 -2.12
CA GLU A 12 3.36 -25.51 -2.95
C GLU A 12 2.43 -24.54 -3.68
N GLU A 13 2.50 -23.26 -3.34
CA GLU A 13 1.96 -22.17 -4.16
C GLU A 13 2.66 -22.24 -5.53
N ASP A 14 2.01 -22.92 -6.47
CA ASP A 14 2.42 -22.94 -7.86
C ASP A 14 2.35 -21.53 -8.41
N SER A 15 3.52 -20.90 -8.48
CA SER A 15 3.77 -19.59 -9.08
C SER A 15 3.41 -19.58 -10.58
N VAL A 16 2.14 -19.40 -10.89
CA VAL A 16 1.66 -19.20 -12.26
C VAL A 16 2.00 -17.79 -12.72
N THR A 17 3.09 -17.70 -13.48
CA THR A 17 3.40 -16.74 -14.56
C THR A 17 2.61 -15.43 -14.58
N THR A 18 3.11 -14.44 -13.85
CA THR A 18 2.82 -13.02 -14.08
C THR A 18 3.54 -12.57 -15.36
N HIS A 19 2.74 -12.31 -16.41
CA HIS A 19 3.23 -11.53 -17.55
C HIS A 19 3.55 -10.11 -17.06
N GLY A 20 4.57 -9.50 -17.68
CA GLY A 20 5.28 -8.33 -17.15
C GLY A 20 4.42 -7.13 -16.78
N SER A 21 4.99 -6.32 -15.88
CA SER A 21 4.37 -5.25 -15.07
C SER A 21 3.63 -5.83 -13.86
N GLY A 22 3.87 -5.28 -12.66
CA GLY A 22 3.26 -5.74 -11.41
C GLY A 22 1.77 -5.43 -11.32
N HIS A 23 1.01 -5.64 -12.38
CA HIS A 23 -0.44 -5.53 -12.37
C HIS A 23 -0.99 -6.94 -12.16
N ALA A 24 -1.79 -7.13 -11.11
CA ALA A 24 -2.69 -8.26 -11.02
C ALA A 24 -3.48 -8.33 -12.35
N GLY A 25 -3.58 -9.53 -12.95
CA GLY A 25 -4.09 -9.68 -14.31
C GLY A 25 -5.48 -9.04 -14.48
N HIS A 26 -5.73 -8.47 -15.66
CA HIS A 26 -7.03 -7.89 -15.99
C HIS A 26 -8.18 -8.83 -15.59
N PRO A 27 -9.31 -8.29 -15.07
CA PRO A 27 -10.47 -9.10 -14.77
C PRO A 27 -10.90 -9.93 -16.00
N PRO A 28 -11.48 -11.14 -15.81
CA PRO A 28 -12.06 -11.87 -16.91
C PRO A 28 -13.19 -11.04 -17.57
N PRO A 29 -13.60 -11.37 -18.82
CA PRO A 29 -14.70 -10.67 -19.46
C PRO A 29 -15.93 -10.55 -18.54
N PRO A 30 -16.64 -9.41 -18.53
CA PRO A 30 -17.68 -9.14 -17.54
C PRO A 30 -18.81 -10.17 -17.55
N ASP A 31 -19.13 -10.78 -18.70
CA ASP A 31 -20.13 -11.85 -18.77
C ASP A 31 -19.67 -13.12 -18.05
N LEU A 32 -18.38 -13.46 -18.12
CA LEU A 32 -17.83 -14.62 -17.44
C LEU A 32 -17.79 -14.39 -15.92
N LEU A 33 -17.30 -13.22 -15.50
CA LEU A 33 -17.28 -12.83 -14.09
C LEU A 33 -18.71 -12.82 -13.50
N TRP A 34 -19.66 -12.23 -14.22
CA TRP A 34 -21.08 -12.18 -13.83
C TRP A 34 -21.68 -13.58 -13.68
N ALA A 35 -21.41 -14.47 -14.64
CA ALA A 35 -21.95 -15.83 -14.61
C ALA A 35 -21.42 -16.64 -13.41
N HIS A 36 -20.09 -16.67 -13.23
CA HIS A 36 -19.47 -17.45 -12.17
C HIS A 36 -19.81 -16.91 -10.77
N ALA A 37 -19.59 -15.62 -10.52
CA ALA A 37 -19.92 -15.04 -9.22
C ALA A 37 -21.44 -14.94 -8.98
N GLY A 38 -22.25 -14.85 -10.04
CA GLY A 38 -23.70 -14.91 -9.94
C GLY A 38 -24.21 -16.30 -9.55
N ALA A 39 -23.57 -17.37 -10.01
CA ALA A 39 -23.88 -18.72 -9.55
C ALA A 39 -23.55 -18.90 -8.06
N LEU A 40 -22.44 -18.33 -7.59
CA LEU A 40 -22.09 -18.29 -6.17
C LEU A 40 -23.12 -17.49 -5.36
N ALA A 41 -23.57 -16.33 -5.85
CA ALA A 41 -24.65 -15.55 -5.21
C ALA A 41 -25.97 -16.32 -5.15
N ALA A 42 -26.30 -17.07 -6.21
CA ALA A 42 -27.49 -17.93 -6.21
C ALA A 42 -27.39 -19.01 -5.12
N LEU A 43 -26.27 -19.73 -5.04
CA LEU A 43 -26.05 -20.71 -3.96
C LEU A 43 -26.13 -20.05 -2.58
N ALA A 44 -25.40 -18.96 -2.35
CA ALA A 44 -25.35 -18.25 -1.06
C ALA A 44 -26.74 -17.83 -0.56
N SER A 45 -27.65 -17.44 -1.47
CA SER A 45 -29.03 -17.10 -1.09
C SER A 45 -29.85 -18.26 -0.53
N GLY A 46 -29.49 -19.51 -0.88
CA GLY A 46 -30.12 -20.72 -0.33
C GLY A 46 -29.79 -20.96 1.14
N LYS A 47 -28.65 -20.47 1.65
CA LYS A 47 -28.24 -20.61 3.06
C LYS A 47 -28.99 -19.67 4.01
N ALA A 48 -29.78 -18.73 3.47
CA ALA A 48 -30.45 -17.66 4.21
C ALA A 48 -29.51 -16.80 5.11
N ASP A 49 -28.23 -16.67 4.71
CA ASP A 49 -27.25 -15.82 5.39
C ASP A 49 -27.32 -14.37 4.86
N PRO A 50 -27.79 -13.39 5.67
CA PRO A 50 -27.85 -12.00 5.26
C PRO A 50 -26.48 -11.34 5.08
N PHE A 51 -25.39 -11.99 5.53
CA PHE A 51 -24.00 -11.52 5.40
C PHE A 51 -23.18 -12.33 4.40
N GLY A 52 -23.83 -13.13 3.54
CA GLY A 52 -23.14 -13.96 2.55
C GLY A 52 -22.17 -13.17 1.67
N LEU A 53 -21.03 -13.81 1.35
CA LEU A 53 -19.93 -13.22 0.56
C LEU A 53 -20.41 -12.67 -0.78
N PHE A 54 -21.32 -13.38 -1.45
CA PHE A 54 -21.85 -13.02 -2.76
C PHE A 54 -23.34 -12.70 -2.69
N ARG A 55 -23.74 -11.57 -3.26
CA ARG A 55 -25.14 -11.13 -3.25
C ARG A 55 -25.49 -10.21 -4.41
N LEU A 56 -26.78 -10.10 -4.70
CA LEU A 56 -27.30 -9.08 -5.60
C LEU A 56 -27.70 -7.83 -4.80
N GLU A 57 -27.02 -6.70 -5.02
CA GLU A 57 -27.29 -5.41 -4.38
C GLU A 57 -27.90 -4.45 -5.42
N GLY A 58 -29.24 -4.39 -5.46
CA GLY A 58 -29.95 -3.67 -6.51
C GLY A 58 -29.62 -4.28 -7.88
N PRO A 59 -29.13 -3.51 -8.88
CA PRO A 59 -28.76 -4.04 -10.18
C PRO A 59 -27.28 -4.52 -10.27
N ALA A 60 -26.55 -4.56 -9.15
CA ALA A 60 -25.14 -4.92 -9.12
C ALA A 60 -24.88 -6.25 -8.42
N LEU A 61 -23.99 -7.06 -8.98
CA LEU A 61 -23.44 -8.23 -8.30
C LEU A 61 -22.33 -7.78 -7.36
N CYS A 62 -22.39 -8.23 -6.11
CA CYS A 62 -21.48 -7.83 -5.04
C CYS A 62 -20.74 -9.05 -4.48
N PHE A 63 -19.45 -8.87 -4.24
CA PHE A 63 -18.64 -9.66 -3.33
C PHE A 63 -18.18 -8.77 -2.17
N ASP A 64 -18.21 -9.27 -0.94
CA ASP A 64 -17.76 -8.57 0.26
C ASP A 64 -17.46 -9.59 1.35
N ASP A 65 -16.19 -9.63 1.79
CA ASP A 65 -15.73 -10.55 2.84
C ASP A 65 -16.01 -10.07 4.27
N GLY A 66 -16.67 -8.92 4.42
CA GLY A 66 -16.98 -8.31 5.71
C GLY A 66 -15.76 -7.71 6.43
N GLY A 67 -14.60 -7.66 5.78
CA GLY A 67 -13.33 -7.33 6.40
C GLY A 67 -12.43 -6.47 5.54
N SER A 68 -11.71 -7.10 4.61
CA SER A 68 -10.59 -6.55 3.86
C SER A 68 -10.93 -6.22 2.42
N SER A 69 -11.82 -6.98 1.78
CA SER A 69 -11.93 -6.98 0.32
C SER A 69 -13.37 -7.05 -0.17
N ASP A 70 -13.72 -6.13 -1.05
CA ASP A 70 -15.04 -6.05 -1.67
C ASP A 70 -14.94 -5.64 -3.14
N TRP A 71 -15.88 -6.09 -3.96
CA TRP A 71 -16.04 -5.60 -5.32
C TRP A 71 -17.47 -5.72 -5.80
N ARG A 72 -17.83 -4.88 -6.76
CA ARG A 72 -19.16 -4.83 -7.36
C ARG A 72 -19.07 -4.67 -8.86
N LEU A 73 -19.75 -5.56 -9.57
CA LEU A 73 -19.90 -5.56 -11.02
C LEU A 73 -21.32 -5.13 -11.38
N ALA A 74 -21.46 -4.18 -12.32
CA ALA A 74 -22.77 -3.73 -12.78
C ALA A 74 -22.80 -3.47 -14.28
N TRP A 75 -23.94 -3.75 -14.91
CA TRP A 75 -24.15 -3.52 -16.34
C TRP A 75 -24.85 -2.19 -16.59
N CYS A 76 -24.37 -1.42 -17.55
CA CYS A 76 -24.86 -0.07 -17.87
C CYS A 76 -25.67 -0.03 -19.19
N GLY A 77 -26.09 -1.19 -19.68
CA GLY A 77 -26.76 -1.37 -20.97
C GLY A 77 -25.80 -1.29 -22.17
N ARG A 78 -26.29 -1.64 -23.37
CA ARG A 78 -25.52 -1.62 -24.64
C ARG A 78 -24.18 -2.38 -24.58
N GLY A 79 -24.12 -3.47 -23.82
CA GLY A 79 -22.90 -4.27 -23.68
C GLY A 79 -21.81 -3.62 -22.81
N ARG A 80 -22.14 -2.58 -22.03
CA ARG A 80 -21.20 -1.87 -21.17
C ARG A 80 -21.28 -2.35 -19.72
N ALA A 81 -20.14 -2.42 -19.06
CA ALA A 81 -20.06 -2.80 -17.65
C ALA A 81 -19.08 -1.90 -16.88
N VAL A 82 -19.28 -1.83 -15.57
CA VAL A 82 -18.37 -1.18 -14.63
C VAL A 82 -18.09 -2.13 -13.48
N LEU A 83 -16.83 -2.20 -13.08
CA LEU A 83 -16.36 -2.97 -11.94
C LEU A 83 -15.64 -2.01 -11.00
N VAL A 84 -16.07 -1.96 -9.75
CA VAL A 84 -15.50 -1.12 -8.69
C VAL A 84 -15.22 -2.00 -7.50
N GLY A 85 -14.08 -1.83 -6.85
CA GLY A 85 -13.79 -2.59 -5.64
C GLY A 85 -12.56 -2.07 -4.92
N HIS A 86 -12.20 -2.81 -3.88
CA HIS A 86 -11.12 -2.49 -2.98
C HIS A 86 -10.65 -3.76 -2.26
N ASP A 87 -9.35 -3.79 -2.00
CA ASP A 87 -8.69 -4.77 -1.14
C ASP A 87 -7.77 -4.02 -0.19
N ARG A 88 -8.01 -4.12 1.11
CA ARG A 88 -7.27 -3.35 2.14
C ARG A 88 -5.79 -3.67 2.14
N ASP A 89 -5.43 -4.93 1.89
CA ASP A 89 -4.07 -5.42 2.06
C ASP A 89 -3.26 -5.25 0.78
N ALA A 90 -3.92 -5.32 -0.37
CA ALA A 90 -3.29 -5.27 -1.69
C ALA A 90 -3.47 -3.93 -2.44
N SER A 91 -4.49 -3.11 -2.17
CA SER A 91 -4.74 -1.89 -2.95
C SER A 91 -3.79 -0.75 -2.56
N ASP A 92 -2.87 -0.40 -3.45
CA ASP A 92 -2.00 0.77 -3.24
C ASP A 92 -2.74 2.10 -3.33
N ALA A 93 -3.95 2.15 -3.92
CA ALA A 93 -4.76 3.36 -4.03
C ALA A 93 -5.14 4.00 -2.69
N THR A 94 -5.18 3.20 -1.61
CA THR A 94 -5.50 3.66 -0.26
C THR A 94 -4.25 3.85 0.62
N ARG A 95 -3.07 3.49 0.10
CA ARG A 95 -1.80 3.67 0.80
C ARG A 95 -1.30 5.11 0.63
N HIS A 96 -1.15 5.80 1.75
CA HIS A 96 -0.79 7.21 1.75
C HIS A 96 0.65 7.50 1.29
N ASP A 97 1.55 6.52 1.41
CA ASP A 97 2.95 6.63 0.97
C ASP A 97 3.14 6.42 -0.55
N ARG A 98 2.12 5.88 -1.22
CA ARG A 98 2.07 5.73 -2.68
C ARG A 98 1.56 7.00 -3.34
N ARG A 99 1.90 7.18 -4.62
CA ARG A 99 1.38 8.33 -5.37
C ARG A 99 -0.15 8.21 -5.52
N PRO A 100 -0.92 9.25 -5.16
CA PRO A 100 -2.37 9.24 -5.33
C PRO A 100 -2.74 9.21 -6.80
N VAL A 101 -3.76 8.40 -7.12
CA VAL A 101 -4.32 8.29 -8.47
C VAL A 101 -5.77 8.71 -8.45
N ASP A 102 -6.18 9.45 -9.46
CA ASP A 102 -7.59 9.60 -9.72
C ASP A 102 -8.10 8.43 -10.57
N LEU A 103 -8.63 7.39 -9.92
CA LEU A 103 -9.10 6.15 -10.57
C LEU A 103 -10.19 6.34 -11.65
N LEU A 104 -10.73 7.55 -11.80
CA LEU A 104 -11.71 7.90 -12.84
C LEU A 104 -11.12 8.84 -13.91
N ASP A 105 -9.80 8.94 -14.01
CA ASP A 105 -9.17 9.71 -15.07
C ASP A 105 -9.29 8.99 -16.42
N GLY A 106 -9.62 9.75 -17.46
CA GLY A 106 -10.01 9.17 -18.75
C GLY A 106 -11.34 8.38 -18.76
N ALA A 107 -12.04 8.25 -17.63
CA ALA A 107 -13.30 7.51 -17.58
C ALA A 107 -14.38 8.12 -18.48
N PRO A 108 -15.19 7.30 -19.17
CA PRO A 108 -16.10 7.76 -20.19
C PRO A 108 -17.33 8.47 -19.61
N ASP A 109 -17.95 9.36 -20.40
CA ASP A 109 -19.12 10.14 -19.96
C ASP A 109 -20.34 9.27 -19.64
N TRP A 110 -20.42 8.05 -20.18
CA TRP A 110 -21.52 7.12 -19.95
C TRP A 110 -21.44 6.40 -18.60
N LEU A 111 -20.30 6.44 -17.91
CA LEU A 111 -20.10 5.78 -16.61
C LEU A 111 -21.21 6.20 -15.64
N PRO A 112 -21.77 5.30 -14.81
CA PRO A 112 -22.79 5.65 -13.82
C PRO A 112 -22.17 6.45 -12.66
N TRP A 113 -21.87 7.74 -12.89
CA TRP A 113 -21.07 8.58 -12.00
C TRP A 113 -21.62 8.73 -10.59
N SER A 114 -22.94 8.85 -10.42
CA SER A 114 -23.57 8.91 -9.09
C SER A 114 -23.34 7.60 -8.32
N TRP A 115 -23.63 6.46 -8.95
CA TRP A 115 -23.43 5.13 -8.37
C TRP A 115 -21.96 4.87 -7.97
N VAL A 116 -21.00 5.25 -8.81
CA VAL A 116 -19.56 5.11 -8.48
C VAL A 116 -19.13 6.06 -7.34
N ARG A 117 -19.72 7.26 -7.26
CA ARG A 117 -19.31 8.28 -6.28
C ARG A 117 -19.97 8.12 -4.92
N ASP A 118 -21.24 7.72 -4.84
CA ASP A 118 -21.96 7.55 -3.58
C ASP A 118 -21.27 6.52 -2.67
N ARG A 119 -20.50 5.61 -3.27
CA ARG A 119 -19.74 4.58 -2.57
C ARG A 119 -18.43 5.07 -1.94
N ARG A 120 -17.87 6.18 -2.44
CA ARG A 120 -16.68 6.83 -1.83
C ARG A 120 -16.90 7.32 -0.40
N PHE A 121 -18.14 7.47 0.03
CA PHE A 121 -18.49 7.97 1.35
C PHE A 121 -18.70 6.87 2.40
N ARG A 122 -18.75 5.59 1.99
CA ARG A 122 -18.90 4.44 2.90
C ARG A 122 -17.76 3.44 2.83
N GLU A 123 -17.07 3.35 1.69
CA GLU A 123 -16.03 2.35 1.40
C GLU A 123 -14.84 3.01 0.68
N ASN A 124 -13.63 2.56 0.97
CA ASN A 124 -12.45 2.95 0.20
C ASN A 124 -12.57 2.37 -1.23
N ILE A 125 -12.17 3.09 -2.28
CA ILE A 125 -12.09 2.53 -3.64
C ILE A 125 -10.63 2.23 -3.96
N GLY A 126 -10.32 0.96 -4.23
CA GLY A 126 -9.01 0.47 -4.65
C GLY A 126 -8.80 0.51 -6.16
N PHE A 127 -9.84 0.14 -6.92
CA PHE A 127 -9.78 0.08 -8.39
C PHE A 127 -11.14 0.40 -9.04
N VAL A 128 -11.09 0.86 -10.30
CA VAL A 128 -12.26 1.04 -11.16
C VAL A 128 -11.92 0.62 -12.58
N TYR A 129 -12.69 -0.33 -13.12
CA TYR A 129 -12.60 -0.77 -14.51
C TYR A 129 -13.92 -0.48 -15.23
N TRP A 130 -13.82 -0.10 -16.50
CA TRP A 130 -14.98 0.06 -17.39
C TRP A 130 -14.80 -0.76 -18.66
N TRP A 131 -15.91 -1.29 -19.17
CA TRP A 131 -15.95 -2.14 -20.34
C TRP A 131 -16.94 -1.56 -21.35
N ASP A 132 -16.53 -1.47 -22.62
CA ASP A 132 -17.37 -0.92 -23.70
C ASP A 132 -17.67 -1.91 -24.85
N GLY A 133 -17.19 -3.16 -24.74
CA GLY A 133 -17.31 -4.20 -25.75
C GLY A 133 -15.97 -4.71 -26.29
N GLY A 134 -14.89 -3.92 -26.20
CA GLY A 134 -13.58 -4.28 -26.73
C GLY A 134 -12.60 -4.88 -25.72
N GLY A 135 -12.72 -4.50 -24.44
CA GLY A 135 -11.79 -4.87 -23.39
C GLY A 135 -12.08 -4.12 -22.09
N TRP A 136 -11.40 -4.51 -21.01
CA TRP A 136 -11.40 -3.72 -19.78
C TRP A 136 -10.43 -2.54 -19.94
N GLU A 137 -10.91 -1.36 -19.62
CA GLU A 137 -10.10 -0.14 -19.49
C GLU A 137 -10.13 0.34 -18.03
N HIS A 138 -9.08 1.03 -17.63
CA HIS A 138 -8.95 1.67 -16.32
C HIS A 138 -7.97 2.85 -16.42
N THR A 139 -7.91 3.66 -15.36
CA THR A 139 -6.88 4.70 -15.25
C THR A 139 -5.49 4.05 -15.15
N PRO A 140 -4.47 4.50 -15.91
CA PRO A 140 -3.11 4.00 -15.75
C PRO A 140 -2.58 4.23 -14.33
N TYR A 141 -1.87 3.24 -13.78
CA TYR A 141 -1.30 3.34 -12.44
C TYR A 141 0.17 3.76 -12.45
N PRO A 142 0.63 4.44 -11.38
CA PRO A 142 2.03 4.77 -11.15
C PRO A 142 2.94 3.53 -11.07
N ASP A 143 4.19 3.70 -11.51
CA ASP A 143 5.27 2.73 -11.41
C ASP A 143 5.60 2.23 -9.99
N ASP A 144 5.23 2.99 -8.96
CA ASP A 144 5.46 2.67 -7.56
C ASP A 144 4.29 1.91 -6.93
N TRP A 145 3.24 1.59 -7.70
CA TRP A 145 2.20 0.64 -7.31
C TRP A 145 2.66 -0.80 -7.59
N GLU A 146 2.47 -1.65 -6.59
CA GLU A 146 2.67 -3.09 -6.62
C GLU A 146 1.39 -3.86 -6.96
N SER A 147 0.22 -3.31 -6.60
CA SER A 147 -1.08 -3.88 -6.93
C SER A 147 -2.20 -2.85 -6.70
N ASP A 148 -3.26 -2.93 -7.49
CA ASP A 148 -4.51 -2.20 -7.22
C ASP A 148 -5.52 -3.02 -6.41
N GLY A 149 -5.18 -4.27 -6.05
CA GLY A 149 -6.04 -5.18 -5.30
C GLY A 149 -7.01 -6.00 -6.16
N ALA A 150 -7.00 -5.84 -7.49
CA ALA A 150 -7.90 -6.55 -8.39
C ALA A 150 -7.49 -8.03 -8.55
N SER A 151 -7.99 -8.93 -7.70
CA SER A 151 -7.74 -10.37 -7.80
C SER A 151 -8.97 -11.13 -8.32
N PHE A 152 -8.91 -11.57 -9.58
CA PHE A 152 -10.03 -12.26 -10.25
C PHE A 152 -9.65 -13.60 -10.88
N ALA A 153 -8.44 -14.12 -10.60
CA ALA A 153 -7.93 -15.36 -11.19
C ALA A 153 -8.87 -16.55 -10.95
N ARG A 154 -9.54 -16.58 -9.80
CA ARG A 154 -10.52 -17.61 -9.41
C ARG A 154 -11.76 -17.69 -10.31
N TYR A 155 -12.08 -16.63 -11.04
CA TYR A 155 -13.25 -16.63 -11.94
C TYR A 155 -12.91 -16.91 -13.40
N THR A 156 -11.64 -17.19 -13.72
CA THR A 156 -11.16 -17.29 -15.12
C THR A 156 -11.55 -18.58 -15.83
N THR A 157 -11.81 -19.65 -15.08
CA THR A 157 -12.22 -20.95 -15.62
C THR A 157 -13.37 -21.53 -14.81
N THR A 158 -14.10 -22.47 -15.40
CA THR A 158 -15.18 -23.20 -14.74
C THR A 158 -14.69 -23.90 -13.48
N ASP A 159 -13.56 -24.61 -13.56
CA ASP A 159 -13.03 -25.40 -12.43
C ASP A 159 -12.56 -24.52 -11.29
N ARG A 160 -11.91 -23.38 -11.58
CA ARG A 160 -11.52 -22.42 -10.54
C ARG A 160 -12.74 -21.77 -9.88
N ALA A 161 -13.75 -21.43 -10.67
CA ALA A 161 -14.98 -20.87 -10.12
C ALA A 161 -15.77 -21.90 -9.30
N ALA A 162 -15.70 -23.19 -9.66
CA ALA A 162 -16.28 -24.26 -8.87
C ALA A 162 -15.55 -24.45 -7.53
N ALA A 163 -14.22 -24.37 -7.52
CA ALA A 163 -13.41 -24.41 -6.30
C ALA A 163 -13.76 -23.28 -5.31
N GLU A 164 -14.26 -22.14 -5.79
CA GLU A 164 -14.74 -21.06 -4.91
C GLU A 164 -15.96 -21.44 -4.06
N ILE A 165 -16.72 -22.46 -4.47
CA ILE A 165 -17.79 -23.03 -3.62
C ILE A 165 -17.15 -23.61 -2.36
N VAL A 166 -16.03 -24.33 -2.51
CA VAL A 166 -15.29 -24.90 -1.39
C VAL A 166 -14.72 -23.81 -0.48
N GLU A 167 -14.05 -22.82 -1.07
CA GLU A 167 -13.52 -21.67 -0.33
C GLU A 167 -14.61 -20.94 0.46
N THR A 168 -15.77 -20.70 -0.15
CA THR A 168 -16.85 -19.91 0.45
C THR A 168 -17.64 -20.68 1.51
N VAL A 169 -17.88 -21.97 1.28
CA VAL A 169 -18.76 -22.78 2.14
C VAL A 169 -17.98 -23.50 3.23
N PHE A 170 -16.75 -23.94 2.94
CA PHE A 170 -15.93 -24.80 3.81
C PHE A 170 -14.58 -24.18 4.20
N ASP A 171 -14.41 -22.87 4.05
CA ASP A 171 -13.17 -22.14 4.43
C ASP A 171 -11.90 -22.77 3.80
N GLY A 172 -12.04 -23.22 2.54
CA GLY A 172 -10.96 -23.82 1.75
C GLY A 172 -10.69 -25.31 2.01
N TYR A 173 -11.42 -25.94 2.93
CA TYR A 173 -11.30 -27.38 3.19
C TYR A 173 -12.26 -28.16 2.30
N ALA A 174 -11.74 -28.72 1.21
CA ALA A 174 -12.53 -29.56 0.31
C ALA A 174 -13.17 -30.73 1.08
N PRO A 175 -14.49 -30.96 0.94
CA PRO A 175 -15.09 -32.17 1.48
C PRO A 175 -14.54 -33.39 0.73
N GLU A 176 -14.38 -34.50 1.44
CA GLU A 176 -13.91 -35.76 0.87
C GLU A 176 -15.02 -36.83 1.04
N ASP A 177 -15.33 -37.56 -0.04
CA ASP A 177 -16.17 -38.75 0.03
C ASP A 177 -15.41 -39.96 0.60
N GLU A 178 -16.09 -41.12 0.74
CA GLU A 178 -15.48 -42.35 1.27
C GLU A 178 -14.23 -42.80 0.51
N ASP A 179 -14.07 -42.37 -0.75
CA ASP A 179 -12.96 -42.69 -1.63
C ASP A 179 -11.88 -41.58 -1.67
N GLY A 180 -12.06 -40.48 -0.92
CA GLY A 180 -11.14 -39.35 -0.86
C GLY A 180 -11.25 -38.37 -2.02
N ASN A 181 -12.37 -38.37 -2.75
CA ASN A 181 -12.63 -37.44 -3.86
C ASN A 181 -13.50 -36.26 -3.39
N ASP A 182 -13.37 -35.11 -4.07
CA ASP A 182 -14.23 -33.95 -3.86
C ASP A 182 -15.60 -34.15 -4.55
N PRO A 183 -16.70 -34.38 -3.80
CA PRO A 183 -18.02 -34.61 -4.37
C PRO A 183 -18.63 -33.36 -5.02
N LEU A 184 -18.05 -32.16 -4.81
CA LEU A 184 -18.52 -30.90 -5.40
C LEU A 184 -17.85 -30.57 -6.73
N ALA A 185 -16.74 -31.23 -7.09
CA ALA A 185 -15.97 -30.88 -8.28
C ALA A 185 -16.81 -30.93 -9.57
N GLU A 186 -17.49 -32.05 -9.84
CA GLU A 186 -18.31 -32.22 -11.05
C GLU A 186 -19.62 -31.40 -10.98
N PRO A 187 -20.44 -31.46 -9.90
CA PRO A 187 -21.67 -30.67 -9.80
C PRO A 187 -21.40 -29.15 -9.83
N GLY A 188 -20.36 -28.69 -9.15
CA GLY A 188 -19.93 -27.29 -9.12
C GLY A 188 -19.50 -26.82 -10.52
N ALA A 189 -18.67 -27.60 -11.21
CA ALA A 189 -18.26 -27.26 -12.58
C ALA A 189 -19.46 -27.25 -13.56
N ALA A 190 -20.40 -28.20 -13.41
CA ALA A 190 -21.62 -28.21 -14.19
C ALA A 190 -22.45 -26.93 -13.96
N LEU A 191 -22.66 -26.53 -12.71
CA LEU A 191 -23.39 -25.30 -12.36
C LEU A 191 -22.74 -24.06 -13.00
N MET A 192 -21.41 -23.92 -12.88
CA MET A 192 -20.69 -22.79 -13.48
C MET A 192 -20.85 -22.77 -15.01
N ALA A 193 -20.83 -23.94 -15.66
CA ALA A 193 -21.07 -24.05 -17.09
C ALA A 193 -22.52 -23.71 -17.49
N HIS A 194 -23.52 -24.08 -16.68
CA HIS A 194 -24.92 -23.68 -16.85
C HIS A 194 -25.11 -22.17 -16.70
N ALA A 195 -24.48 -21.57 -15.70
CA ALA A 195 -24.52 -20.12 -15.47
C ALA A 195 -23.95 -19.35 -16.67
N ARG A 196 -22.82 -19.80 -17.23
CA ARG A 196 -22.22 -19.18 -18.43
C ARG A 196 -23.14 -19.22 -19.65
N ARG A 197 -24.00 -20.22 -19.76
CA ARG A 197 -24.97 -20.37 -20.87
C ARG A 197 -26.30 -19.67 -20.61
N GLY A 198 -26.55 -19.17 -19.40
CA GLY A 198 -27.88 -18.69 -19.00
C GLY A 198 -28.92 -19.82 -18.92
N THR A 199 -28.48 -21.03 -18.56
CA THR A 199 -29.31 -22.24 -18.51
C THR A 199 -29.34 -22.86 -17.11
N VAL A 200 -29.18 -22.07 -16.04
CA VAL A 200 -29.37 -22.56 -14.67
C VAL A 200 -30.84 -22.96 -14.52
N ASP A 201 -31.08 -24.22 -14.19
CA ASP A 201 -32.40 -24.78 -13.96
C ASP A 201 -32.46 -25.45 -12.58
N ALA A 202 -33.63 -25.96 -12.22
CA ALA A 202 -33.85 -26.60 -10.93
C ALA A 202 -32.94 -27.83 -10.72
N ARG A 203 -32.56 -28.52 -11.79
CA ARG A 203 -31.71 -29.71 -11.70
C ARG A 203 -30.25 -29.32 -11.44
N ALA A 204 -29.74 -28.35 -12.19
CA ALA A 204 -28.36 -27.87 -12.03
C ALA A 204 -28.09 -27.34 -10.59
N LEU A 205 -29.09 -26.71 -9.97
CA LEU A 205 -29.00 -26.31 -8.55
C LEU A 205 -29.15 -27.50 -7.61
N ALA A 206 -30.13 -28.38 -7.84
CA ALA A 206 -30.37 -29.55 -6.98
C ALA A 206 -29.15 -30.49 -6.88
N ASP A 207 -28.40 -30.67 -7.97
CA ASP A 207 -27.21 -31.52 -7.99
C ASP A 207 -26.12 -31.00 -7.01
N VAL A 208 -25.94 -29.68 -6.90
CA VAL A 208 -24.99 -29.07 -5.93
C VAL A 208 -25.57 -29.05 -4.52
N LEU A 209 -26.81 -28.58 -4.37
CA LEU A 209 -27.46 -28.44 -3.06
C LEU A 209 -27.62 -29.78 -2.35
N SER A 210 -27.86 -30.88 -3.07
CA SER A 210 -27.96 -32.22 -2.48
C SER A 210 -26.63 -32.74 -1.93
N VAL A 211 -25.49 -32.24 -2.43
CA VAL A 211 -24.17 -32.54 -1.88
C VAL A 211 -23.96 -31.72 -0.61
N LEU A 212 -24.30 -30.43 -0.64
CA LEU A 212 -24.18 -29.54 0.53
C LEU A 212 -25.07 -30.00 1.70
N ASP A 213 -26.34 -30.32 1.44
CA ASP A 213 -27.27 -30.83 2.46
C ASP A 213 -26.74 -32.13 3.12
N ARG A 214 -26.11 -33.02 2.34
CA ARG A 214 -25.55 -34.26 2.88
C ARG A 214 -24.36 -34.00 3.80
N ILE A 215 -23.48 -33.09 3.42
CA ILE A 215 -22.31 -32.72 4.22
C ILE A 215 -22.77 -32.08 5.54
N ASP A 216 -23.74 -31.15 5.48
CA ASP A 216 -24.32 -30.54 6.68
C ASP A 216 -25.00 -31.59 7.60
N GLU A 217 -25.66 -32.60 7.02
CA GLU A 217 -26.26 -33.73 7.76
C GLU A 217 -25.18 -34.60 8.45
N ASP A 218 -24.09 -34.94 7.76
CA ASP A 218 -23.00 -35.77 8.30
C ASP A 218 -22.23 -35.06 9.43
N GLU A 219 -21.93 -33.76 9.29
CA GLU A 219 -21.26 -32.98 10.37
C GLU A 219 -22.12 -32.87 11.64
N SER A 220 -23.45 -32.85 11.49
CA SER A 220 -24.38 -32.81 12.63
C SER A 220 -24.59 -34.16 13.32
N GLY A 221 -24.22 -35.26 12.66
CA GLY A 221 -24.37 -36.63 13.18
C GLY A 221 -23.27 -37.10 14.14
N ASP A 222 -22.11 -36.43 14.16
CA ASP A 222 -20.97 -36.77 15.02
C ASP A 222 -21.04 -36.14 16.44
N ALA A 223 -22.11 -35.39 16.74
CA ALA A 223 -22.39 -34.92 18.09
C ALA A 223 -23.20 -36.00 18.86
N ASP A 224 -22.50 -36.82 19.65
CA ASP A 224 -23.06 -37.77 20.65
C ASP A 224 -23.83 -37.03 21.78
N VAL A 225 -24.87 -36.26 21.45
CA VAL A 225 -25.81 -35.67 22.41
C VAL A 225 -27.22 -35.74 21.84
N ASP A 226 -28.01 -36.62 22.44
CA ASP A 226 -29.49 -36.66 22.40
C ASP A 226 -30.06 -35.39 23.06
N ASP A 227 -29.82 -34.24 22.43
CA ASP A 227 -30.62 -33.03 22.62
C ASP A 227 -31.34 -32.81 21.30
N GLY A 228 -32.65 -32.57 21.35
CA GLY A 228 -33.51 -32.33 20.18
C GLY A 228 -33.20 -30.98 19.53
N GLY A 229 -31.94 -30.76 19.17
CA GLY A 229 -31.39 -29.57 18.56
C GLY A 229 -31.72 -29.54 17.08
N ASP A 230 -32.44 -28.49 16.71
CA ASP A 230 -32.76 -28.07 15.36
C ASP A 230 -31.57 -28.28 14.41
N HIS A 231 -31.69 -29.23 13.47
CA HIS A 231 -30.76 -29.31 12.33
C HIS A 231 -30.73 -27.93 11.68
N GLY A 232 -29.54 -27.44 11.30
CA GLY A 232 -29.44 -26.20 10.53
C GLY A 232 -30.42 -26.21 9.35
N PRO A 233 -31.03 -25.08 8.98
CA PRO A 233 -32.02 -25.06 7.92
C PRO A 233 -31.39 -25.59 6.63
N ARG A 234 -32.05 -26.58 6.01
CA ARG A 234 -31.68 -27.08 4.67
C ARG A 234 -31.58 -25.93 3.68
N TRP A 235 -30.71 -26.08 2.69
CA TRP A 235 -30.53 -25.06 1.67
C TRP A 235 -31.83 -24.81 0.90
N ASP A 236 -32.26 -23.55 0.82
CA ASP A 236 -33.46 -23.14 0.11
C ASP A 236 -33.21 -23.09 -1.41
N ALA A 237 -33.55 -24.19 -2.09
CA ALA A 237 -33.43 -24.32 -3.53
C ALA A 237 -34.32 -23.32 -4.31
N GLU A 238 -35.44 -22.89 -3.74
CA GLU A 238 -36.32 -21.90 -4.39
C GLU A 238 -35.69 -20.51 -4.32
N ALA A 239 -35.12 -20.14 -3.17
CA ALA A 239 -34.36 -18.90 -3.02
C ALA A 239 -33.16 -18.86 -3.99
N ALA A 240 -32.40 -19.95 -4.09
CA ALA A 240 -31.29 -20.05 -5.04
C ALA A 240 -31.74 -19.89 -6.49
N ARG A 241 -32.86 -20.51 -6.86
CA ARG A 241 -33.44 -20.40 -8.21
C ARG A 241 -33.94 -18.99 -8.50
N GLU A 242 -34.59 -18.34 -7.55
CA GLU A 242 -35.09 -16.98 -7.72
C GLU A 242 -33.93 -15.98 -7.87
N THR A 243 -32.87 -16.12 -7.07
CA THR A 243 -31.66 -15.30 -7.23
C THR A 243 -31.00 -15.52 -8.59
N ALA A 244 -30.89 -16.77 -9.06
CA ALA A 244 -30.39 -17.07 -10.41
C ALA A 244 -31.25 -16.41 -11.50
N ARG A 245 -32.58 -16.40 -11.33
CA ARG A 245 -33.52 -15.73 -12.25
C ARG A 245 -33.33 -14.21 -12.23
N LEU A 246 -33.19 -13.61 -11.06
CA LEU A 246 -32.94 -12.17 -10.89
C LEU A 246 -31.59 -11.74 -11.48
N LEU A 247 -30.60 -12.63 -11.51
CA LEU A 247 -29.29 -12.38 -12.12
C LEU A 247 -29.25 -12.58 -13.64
N GLY A 248 -30.34 -13.05 -14.26
CA GLY A 248 -30.37 -13.35 -15.69
C GLY A 248 -29.67 -14.67 -16.07
N LEU A 249 -29.53 -15.61 -15.13
CA LEU A 249 -28.81 -16.88 -15.33
C LEU A 249 -29.70 -18.06 -15.73
N THR A 250 -31.03 -17.86 -15.73
CA THR A 250 -32.01 -18.89 -16.11
C THR A 250 -32.59 -18.65 -17.51
N PRO A 251 -33.12 -19.69 -18.19
CA PRO A 251 -33.66 -19.52 -19.53
C PRO A 251 -34.76 -18.45 -19.60
N GLY A 252 -34.56 -17.46 -20.49
CA GLY A 252 -35.53 -16.37 -20.72
C GLY A 252 -35.55 -15.28 -19.65
N SER A 253 -34.67 -15.33 -18.65
CA SER A 253 -34.46 -14.23 -17.71
C SER A 253 -33.55 -13.16 -18.31
N GLU A 254 -33.76 -11.90 -17.90
CA GLU A 254 -32.92 -10.78 -18.31
C GLU A 254 -32.06 -10.31 -17.13
N ARG A 255 -30.82 -9.93 -17.45
CA ARG A 255 -29.90 -9.38 -16.47
C ARG A 255 -30.32 -7.95 -16.06
N PRO A 256 -30.22 -7.59 -14.77
CA PRO A 256 -30.49 -6.24 -14.33
C PRO A 256 -29.46 -5.24 -14.88
N LEU A 257 -29.93 -4.03 -15.16
CA LEU A 257 -29.12 -2.93 -15.70
C LEU A 257 -29.19 -1.72 -14.77
N LEU A 258 -28.07 -1.06 -14.56
CA LEU A 258 -28.02 0.27 -13.98
C LEU A 258 -28.72 1.27 -14.91
N PRO A 259 -29.46 2.25 -14.34
CA PRO A 259 -30.02 3.32 -15.12
C PRO A 259 -28.92 4.16 -15.80
N PRO A 260 -29.21 4.78 -16.95
CA PRO A 260 -28.25 5.60 -17.67
C PRO A 260 -27.78 6.79 -16.82
N ALA A 261 -26.50 7.15 -16.97
CA ALA A 261 -25.85 8.17 -16.18
C ALA A 261 -26.42 9.59 -16.42
N GLU A 262 -26.47 10.40 -15.36
CA GLU A 262 -26.88 11.82 -15.41
C GLU A 262 -25.75 12.77 -15.89
N GLY A 263 -24.65 12.21 -16.43
CA GLY A 263 -23.48 12.95 -16.91
C GLY A 263 -22.36 13.08 -15.89
N ARG A 264 -21.16 13.44 -16.37
CA ARG A 264 -19.94 13.55 -15.55
C ARG A 264 -20.03 14.77 -14.62
N PRO A 265 -19.93 14.60 -13.30
CA PRO A 265 -19.97 15.73 -12.38
C PRO A 265 -18.64 16.50 -12.36
N PRO A 266 -18.64 17.76 -11.88
CA PRO A 266 -17.42 18.54 -11.70
C PRO A 266 -16.40 17.82 -10.80
N ARG A 267 -15.13 17.90 -11.17
CA ARG A 267 -14.03 17.24 -10.47
C ARG A 267 -13.52 18.16 -9.34
N ALA A 268 -13.60 17.70 -8.10
CA ALA A 268 -12.94 18.40 -6.99
C ALA A 268 -11.41 18.23 -7.11
N PRO A 269 -10.61 19.23 -6.69
CA PRO A 269 -9.16 19.07 -6.55
C PRO A 269 -8.82 17.86 -5.69
N ARG A 270 -7.78 17.12 -6.07
CA ARG A 270 -7.31 15.94 -5.35
C ARG A 270 -5.82 16.02 -5.09
N PRO A 271 -5.31 15.28 -4.09
CA PRO A 271 -3.88 15.13 -3.90
C PRO A 271 -3.22 14.60 -5.16
N VAL A 272 -2.07 15.16 -5.52
CA VAL A 272 -1.29 14.77 -6.70
C VAL A 272 0.15 14.36 -6.36
N ILE A 273 0.52 14.48 -5.08
CA ILE A 273 1.79 14.03 -4.49
C ILE A 273 1.52 13.06 -3.34
N SER A 274 2.43 12.12 -3.10
CA SER A 274 2.33 11.17 -1.98
C SER A 274 2.62 11.84 -0.62
N GLU A 275 2.27 11.19 0.49
CA GLU A 275 2.72 11.65 1.83
C GLU A 275 4.25 11.68 1.91
N ARG A 276 4.94 10.79 1.20
CA ARG A 276 6.41 10.78 1.16
C ARG A 276 6.95 12.05 0.50
N GLU A 277 6.44 12.41 -0.67
CA GLU A 277 6.82 13.65 -1.37
C GLU A 277 6.48 14.90 -0.55
N TRP A 278 5.29 14.90 0.07
CA TRP A 278 4.86 15.96 0.97
C TRP A 278 5.79 16.10 2.17
N SER A 279 6.19 14.98 2.76
CA SER A 279 7.15 14.93 3.86
C SER A 279 8.48 15.52 3.46
N LEU A 280 9.04 15.08 2.34
CA LEU A 280 10.31 15.60 1.82
C LEU A 280 10.26 17.12 1.60
N LEU A 281 9.16 17.63 1.03
CA LEU A 281 8.94 19.07 0.85
C LEU A 281 8.90 19.82 2.19
N VAL A 282 8.11 19.34 3.15
CA VAL A 282 7.94 19.97 4.46
C VAL A 282 9.26 19.97 5.22
N GLY A 283 9.99 18.85 5.28
CA GLY A 283 11.25 18.84 6.02
C GLY A 283 12.37 19.62 5.36
N ASP A 284 12.42 19.69 4.03
CA ASP A 284 13.32 20.62 3.35
C ASP A 284 13.04 22.08 3.78
N ALA A 285 11.76 22.45 3.86
CA ALA A 285 11.35 23.79 4.32
C ALA A 285 11.62 24.01 5.82
N MET A 286 11.39 23.00 6.68
CA MET A 286 11.72 23.04 8.11
C MET A 286 13.22 23.22 8.33
N ALA A 287 14.06 22.50 7.59
CA ALA A 287 15.52 22.57 7.73
C ALA A 287 16.10 23.92 7.32
N ARG A 288 15.42 24.68 6.44
CA ARG A 288 15.82 26.03 6.04
C ARG A 288 15.25 27.13 6.92
N SER A 289 14.13 26.87 7.59
CA SER A 289 13.44 27.90 8.34
C SER A 289 14.13 28.13 9.69
N PRO A 290 14.48 29.37 10.03
CA PRO A 290 14.99 29.67 11.36
C PRO A 290 13.91 29.42 12.42
N GLU A 291 14.33 29.09 13.64
CA GLU A 291 13.44 29.08 14.80
C GLU A 291 12.90 30.50 15.02
N LEU A 292 11.61 30.62 15.31
CA LEU A 292 11.02 31.89 15.71
C LEU A 292 11.60 32.28 17.08
N ASP A 293 11.81 33.58 17.29
CA ASP A 293 12.26 34.09 18.58
C ASP A 293 11.16 33.89 19.62
N ARG A 294 11.43 33.03 20.61
CA ARG A 294 10.48 32.60 21.64
C ARG A 294 11.05 32.90 23.02
N PRO A 295 10.21 33.26 24.01
CA PRO A 295 10.66 33.37 25.39
C PRO A 295 11.36 32.08 25.85
N PRO A 296 12.40 32.19 26.69
CA PRO A 296 13.08 31.01 27.22
C PRO A 296 12.11 30.15 28.03
N VAL A 297 12.17 28.83 27.84
CA VAL A 297 11.41 27.86 28.64
C VAL A 297 12.07 27.75 30.01
N ALA A 298 11.33 28.12 31.06
CA ALA A 298 11.81 28.00 32.44
C ALA A 298 11.99 26.52 32.83
N ALA A 299 12.90 26.23 33.75
CA ALA A 299 13.02 24.90 34.32
C ALA A 299 11.74 24.55 35.10
N THR A 300 11.14 23.41 34.81
CA THR A 300 9.91 22.95 35.46
C THR A 300 10.16 21.71 36.32
N PRO A 301 9.31 21.44 37.34
CA PRO A 301 9.38 20.20 38.10
C PRO A 301 9.24 18.95 37.22
N ALA A 302 8.59 19.04 36.06
CA ALA A 302 8.53 17.94 35.10
C ALA A 302 9.91 17.64 34.49
N LEU A 303 10.71 18.67 34.21
CA LEU A 303 12.07 18.49 33.69
C LEU A 303 12.96 17.80 34.74
N GLU A 304 12.80 18.16 36.01
CA GLU A 304 13.55 17.55 37.12
C GLU A 304 13.25 16.06 37.24
N ARG A 305 11.97 15.65 37.07
CA ARG A 305 11.59 14.22 37.06
C ARG A 305 12.24 13.46 35.90
N VAL A 306 12.23 14.03 34.69
CA VAL A 306 12.92 13.42 33.53
C VAL A 306 14.41 13.28 33.81
N VAL A 307 15.06 14.32 34.36
CA VAL A 307 16.50 14.29 34.69
C VAL A 307 16.81 13.23 35.75
N ALA A 308 16.00 13.14 36.81
CA ALA A 308 16.17 12.12 37.84
C ALA A 308 16.08 10.71 37.23
N ARG A 309 15.03 10.45 36.45
CA ARG A 309 14.86 9.16 35.79
C ARG A 309 16.01 8.83 34.84
N VAL A 310 16.51 9.79 34.06
CA VAL A 310 17.67 9.60 33.17
C VAL A 310 18.94 9.26 33.94
N ARG A 311 19.14 9.81 35.15
CA ARG A 311 20.29 9.48 36.01
C ARG A 311 20.20 8.07 36.59
N ASP A 312 18.98 7.59 36.81
CA ASP A 312 18.71 6.27 37.38
C ASP A 312 18.67 5.16 36.31
N LEU A 313 18.83 5.50 35.02
CA LEU A 313 18.95 4.51 33.96
C LEU A 313 20.21 3.65 34.15
N GLY A 314 20.06 2.34 33.93
CA GLY A 314 21.16 1.37 33.90
C GLY A 314 22.06 1.51 32.67
N LEU A 315 22.69 2.68 32.49
CA LEU A 315 23.58 2.93 31.36
C LEU A 315 24.87 2.09 31.48
N ALA A 316 25.37 1.60 30.35
CA ALA A 316 26.62 0.84 30.29
C ALA A 316 27.82 1.64 30.83
N HIS A 317 27.89 2.95 30.51
CA HIS A 317 28.90 3.86 31.03
C HIS A 317 28.25 5.04 31.77
N PRO A 318 28.07 4.95 33.10
CA PRO A 318 27.41 6.00 33.87
C PRO A 318 28.27 7.27 33.96
N GLY A 319 27.62 8.43 34.04
CA GLY A 319 28.26 9.74 34.26
C GLY A 319 27.89 10.82 33.24
N ALA A 320 27.46 10.43 32.05
CA ALA A 320 26.83 11.31 31.08
C ALA A 320 25.81 10.55 30.22
N ALA A 321 24.71 11.21 29.88
CA ALA A 321 23.67 10.71 29.01
C ALA A 321 23.22 11.81 28.05
N THR A 322 22.89 11.44 26.82
CA THR A 322 22.22 12.32 25.86
C THR A 322 20.92 11.65 25.42
N LEU A 323 19.80 12.29 25.73
CA LEU A 323 18.46 11.92 25.32
C LEU A 323 18.02 12.84 24.18
N HIS A 324 17.58 12.25 23.08
CA HIS A 324 16.80 12.89 22.03
C HIS A 324 15.36 12.40 22.15
N TYR A 325 14.40 13.31 22.10
CA TYR A 325 12.96 13.02 22.13
C TYR A 325 12.22 13.96 21.18
N ASP A 326 11.19 13.47 20.48
CA ASP A 326 10.38 14.27 19.56
C ASP A 326 8.87 14.24 19.86
N PHE A 327 8.13 15.10 19.18
CA PHE A 327 6.68 15.25 19.33
C PHE A 327 5.85 14.01 18.97
N ARG A 328 6.45 13.00 18.34
CA ARG A 328 5.81 11.72 17.99
C ARG A 328 5.99 10.69 19.10
N GLY A 329 6.86 10.97 20.06
CA GLY A 329 7.24 10.03 21.12
C GLY A 329 8.49 9.21 20.80
N ASN A 330 9.15 9.47 19.67
CA ASN A 330 10.38 8.78 19.32
C ASN A 330 11.52 9.25 20.20
N ARG A 331 12.40 8.31 20.58
CA ARG A 331 13.49 8.59 21.51
C ARG A 331 14.76 7.85 21.17
N ARG A 332 15.88 8.45 21.54
CA ARG A 332 17.19 7.81 21.50
C ARG A 332 18.04 8.30 22.65
N ILE A 333 18.56 7.36 23.43
CA ILE A 333 19.38 7.63 24.62
C ILE A 333 20.74 7.00 24.43
N THR A 334 21.79 7.80 24.53
CA THR A 334 23.17 7.32 24.49
C THR A 334 23.92 7.72 25.75
N ASP A 335 24.82 6.86 26.23
CA ASP A 335 25.74 7.23 27.30
C ASP A 335 26.87 8.16 26.81
N GLY A 336 27.80 8.51 27.70
CA GLY A 336 28.93 9.40 27.43
C GLY A 336 29.90 8.90 26.34
N THR A 337 29.87 7.60 26.02
CA THR A 337 30.67 6.98 24.96
C THR A 337 29.91 6.87 23.63
N GLY A 338 28.62 7.20 23.62
CA GLY A 338 27.73 7.02 22.47
C GLY A 338 27.04 5.66 22.41
N THR A 339 27.21 4.80 23.43
CA THR A 339 26.56 3.49 23.49
C THR A 339 25.06 3.68 23.70
N LEU A 340 24.25 3.02 22.86
CA LEU A 340 22.79 3.11 22.87
C LEU A 340 22.21 2.36 24.08
N TYR A 341 21.38 3.03 24.86
CA TYR A 341 20.48 2.38 25.83
C TYR A 341 19.29 1.78 25.09
N LYS A 342 19.10 0.46 25.22
CA LYS A 342 18.13 -0.32 24.45
C LYS A 342 16.90 -0.77 25.24
N GLU A 343 16.94 -0.65 26.56
CA GLU A 343 15.84 -1.09 27.41
C GLU A 343 14.65 -0.12 27.30
N TYR A 344 13.46 -0.67 27.52
CA TYR A 344 12.22 0.09 27.50
C TYR A 344 11.89 0.57 28.91
N ASP A 345 11.64 1.87 29.05
CA ASP A 345 11.38 2.53 30.32
C ASP A 345 10.06 3.31 30.23
N THR A 346 8.99 2.74 30.79
CA THR A 346 7.64 3.32 30.73
C THR A 346 7.54 4.60 31.57
N GLU A 347 8.19 4.66 32.73
CA GLU A 347 8.15 5.82 33.61
C GLU A 347 8.82 7.04 32.93
N LEU A 348 9.95 6.83 32.24
CA LEU A 348 10.60 7.88 31.47
C LEU A 348 9.71 8.39 30.34
N LEU A 349 8.98 7.50 29.66
CA LEU A 349 8.06 7.89 28.58
C LEU A 349 6.91 8.76 29.09
N GLU A 350 6.30 8.37 30.21
CA GLU A 350 5.26 9.16 30.86
C GLU A 350 5.79 10.51 31.32
N CYS A 351 6.99 10.55 31.90
CA CYS A 351 7.65 11.79 32.29
C CYS A 351 7.94 12.71 31.10
N LEU A 352 8.36 12.16 29.96
CA LEU A 352 8.64 12.93 28.75
C LEU A 352 7.37 13.50 28.11
N ALA A 353 6.30 12.70 28.05
CA ALA A 353 5.00 13.17 27.60
C ALA A 353 4.47 14.27 28.53
N ALA A 354 4.53 14.08 29.85
CA ALA A 354 4.11 15.07 30.83
C ALA A 354 4.95 16.35 30.76
N LEU A 355 6.27 16.25 30.57
CA LEU A 355 7.16 17.40 30.36
C LEU A 355 6.73 18.22 29.13
N ARG A 356 6.40 17.54 28.04
CA ARG A 356 5.99 18.21 26.80
C ARG A 356 4.67 18.97 26.97
N GLU A 357 3.73 18.42 27.74
CA GLU A 357 2.49 19.11 28.05
C GLU A 357 2.70 20.27 29.03
N ASP A 358 3.51 20.08 30.07
CA ASP A 358 3.82 21.08 31.11
C ASP A 358 4.57 22.31 30.55
N GLU A 359 5.52 22.09 29.63
CA GLU A 359 6.23 23.18 28.93
C GLU A 359 5.45 23.77 27.75
N GLY A 360 4.23 23.28 27.51
CA GLY A 360 3.36 23.73 26.44
C GLY A 360 2.70 25.08 26.72
N ASP A 361 2.48 25.84 25.64
CA ASP A 361 1.75 27.10 25.71
C ASP A 361 0.53 27.07 24.78
N PRO A 362 -0.66 27.54 25.21
CA PRO A 362 -1.87 27.53 24.39
C PRO A 362 -1.78 28.34 23.09
N GLU A 363 -1.01 29.44 23.07
CA GLU A 363 -0.85 30.29 21.89
C GLU A 363 0.40 29.94 21.09
N ARG A 364 1.51 29.65 21.77
CA ARG A 364 2.82 29.41 21.15
C ARG A 364 3.04 27.95 20.74
N GLY A 365 2.26 27.03 21.31
CA GLY A 365 2.37 25.59 21.09
C GLY A 365 3.50 24.94 21.90
N ARG A 366 3.65 23.63 21.69
CA ARG A 366 4.66 22.79 22.33
C ARG A 366 5.88 22.64 21.42
N TRP A 367 7.01 22.25 22.00
CA TRP A 367 8.20 21.94 21.23
C TRP A 367 8.02 20.67 20.37
N LEU A 368 8.74 20.63 19.27
CA LEU A 368 8.84 19.50 18.34
C LEU A 368 9.97 18.54 18.70
N GLY A 369 11.04 19.04 19.31
CA GLY A 369 12.18 18.24 19.71
C GLY A 369 12.81 18.71 21.01
N LEU A 370 13.32 17.74 21.77
CA LEU A 370 14.11 17.93 22.98
C LEU A 370 15.44 17.19 22.82
N ARG A 371 16.55 17.92 23.00
CA ARG A 371 17.88 17.35 23.25
C ARG A 371 18.26 17.64 24.69
N LEU A 372 18.32 16.61 25.51
CA LEU A 372 18.66 16.67 26.92
C LEU A 372 20.01 15.99 27.14
N ARG A 373 21.03 16.76 27.53
CA ARG A 373 22.32 16.24 27.99
C ARG A 373 22.35 16.31 29.51
N VAL A 374 22.43 15.13 30.14
CA VAL A 374 22.53 14.98 31.59
C VAL A 374 23.94 14.54 31.94
N THR A 375 24.57 15.24 32.86
CA THR A 375 25.87 14.87 33.44
C THR A 375 25.76 14.83 34.95
N ARG A 376 26.84 14.40 35.62
CA ARG A 376 26.93 14.46 37.08
C ARG A 376 26.68 15.89 37.60
N ASP A 377 27.31 16.87 36.98
CA ASP A 377 27.41 18.23 37.53
C ASP A 377 26.50 19.25 36.84
N GLY A 378 25.76 18.84 35.80
CA GLY A 378 24.95 19.76 35.02
C GLY A 378 23.95 19.11 34.09
N VAL A 379 22.97 19.92 33.70
CA VAL A 379 21.91 19.56 32.75
C VAL A 379 21.87 20.65 31.68
N GLU A 380 21.89 20.22 30.42
CA GLU A 380 21.65 21.09 29.27
C GLU A 380 20.43 20.57 28.53
N ALA A 381 19.41 21.39 28.37
CA ALA A 381 18.15 20.98 27.76
C ALA A 381 17.77 21.97 26.66
N ARG A 382 17.86 21.53 25.40
CA ARG A 382 17.57 22.34 24.20
C ARG A 382 16.23 21.93 23.61
N ARG A 383 15.33 22.89 23.45
CA ARG A 383 14.03 22.71 22.78
C ARG A 383 14.12 23.24 21.35
N ARG A 384 13.46 22.55 20.43
CA ARG A 384 13.20 22.97 19.06
C ARG A 384 11.70 23.08 18.87
N PHE A 385 11.20 24.22 18.39
CA PHE A 385 9.76 24.45 18.21
C PHE A 385 9.36 24.46 16.74
N ASP A 386 10.28 24.85 15.86
CA ASP A 386 9.97 25.14 14.47
C ASP A 386 10.84 24.36 13.49
N GLY A 387 12.01 23.88 13.92
CA GLY A 387 12.90 23.04 13.11
C GLY A 387 12.75 21.55 13.39
N PRO A 388 13.43 20.70 12.60
CA PRO A 388 13.56 19.28 12.95
C PRO A 388 14.28 19.13 14.30
N PRO A 389 13.94 18.10 15.11
CA PRO A 389 14.71 17.72 16.29
C PRO A 389 16.18 17.52 15.93
N ASP A 390 17.07 17.86 16.86
CA ASP A 390 18.51 17.72 16.65
C ASP A 390 18.86 16.25 16.29
N GLY A 391 19.69 16.06 15.26
CA GLY A 391 19.94 14.82 14.49
C GLY A 391 20.54 13.62 15.22
N GLY A 392 19.95 13.21 16.35
CA GLY A 392 20.36 12.06 17.14
C GLY A 392 19.37 10.90 17.14
N LEU A 393 18.24 10.98 16.43
CA LEU A 393 17.22 9.91 16.37
C LEU A 393 17.46 8.88 15.25
N GLY A 394 18.36 9.16 14.29
CA GLY A 394 18.63 8.25 13.16
C GLY A 394 17.57 8.27 12.05
N SER A 395 16.37 8.79 12.32
CA SER A 395 15.36 9.18 11.33
C SER A 395 14.99 10.66 11.52
N THR A 396 14.57 11.33 10.46
CA THR A 396 13.97 12.67 10.58
C THR A 396 12.46 12.54 10.86
N PRO A 397 11.81 13.55 11.47
CA PRO A 397 10.40 13.45 11.87
C PRO A 397 9.39 13.19 10.76
N ILE A 398 9.83 13.41 9.53
CA ILE A 398 9.02 13.36 8.32
C ILE A 398 9.26 12.05 7.54
N ASP A 399 10.09 11.14 8.04
CA ASP A 399 10.36 9.86 7.38
C ASP A 399 9.29 8.79 7.64
N GLU A 400 8.36 9.06 8.56
CA GLU A 400 7.29 8.15 8.94
C GLU A 400 5.95 8.63 8.40
N VAL A 401 5.16 7.68 7.87
CA VAL A 401 3.78 7.88 7.42
C VAL A 401 2.94 8.42 8.58
N GLY A 402 2.08 9.39 8.30
CA GLY A 402 1.20 10.01 9.29
C GLY A 402 1.87 11.10 10.17
N ALA A 403 3.19 11.25 10.18
CA ALA A 403 3.86 12.25 11.00
C ALA A 403 3.43 13.70 10.68
N LEU A 404 3.14 13.99 9.42
CA LEU A 404 2.65 15.30 8.99
C LEU A 404 1.26 15.63 9.55
N HIS A 405 0.42 14.62 9.78
CA HIS A 405 -0.88 14.82 10.44
C HIS A 405 -0.69 15.24 11.91
N HIS A 406 0.29 14.66 12.62
CA HIS A 406 0.65 15.11 13.97
C HIS A 406 1.19 16.54 13.95
N LEU A 407 2.04 16.86 12.98
CA LEU A 407 2.63 18.19 12.84
C LEU A 407 1.57 19.25 12.48
N ARG A 408 0.62 18.92 11.60
CA ARG A 408 -0.56 19.73 11.26
C ARG A 408 -1.38 20.07 12.49
N ARG A 409 -1.73 19.06 13.30
CA ARG A 409 -2.46 19.27 14.56
C ARG A 409 -1.69 20.15 15.55
N GLU A 410 -0.36 20.07 15.58
CA GLU A 410 0.45 20.95 16.42
C GLU A 410 0.42 22.40 15.90
N MET A 411 0.59 22.62 14.59
CA MET A 411 0.55 23.96 14.00
C MET A 411 -0.84 24.60 14.09
N ASP A 412 -1.92 23.82 13.92
CA ASP A 412 -3.29 24.32 13.98
C ASP A 412 -3.67 24.84 15.38
N ARG A 413 -3.05 24.33 16.45
CA ARG A 413 -3.23 24.84 17.81
C ARG A 413 -2.54 26.18 18.06
N ARG A 414 -1.47 26.48 17.33
CA ARG A 414 -0.69 27.72 17.52
C ARG A 414 -1.47 28.90 16.96
N ALA A 415 -1.37 30.05 17.64
CA ALA A 415 -1.78 31.32 17.06
C ALA A 415 -0.95 31.60 15.78
N PRO A 416 -1.52 32.24 14.75
CA PRO A 416 -0.84 32.43 13.46
C PRO A 416 0.57 33.04 13.55
N ALA A 417 0.81 33.95 14.50
CA ALA A 417 2.12 34.59 14.70
C ALA A 417 3.23 33.62 15.18
N TRP A 418 2.85 32.46 15.73
CA TRP A 418 3.76 31.43 16.24
C TRP A 418 3.87 30.20 15.33
N ARG A 419 3.31 30.31 14.11
CA ARG A 419 3.46 29.31 13.07
C ARG A 419 4.67 29.67 12.21
N PRO A 420 5.64 28.76 12.06
CA PRO A 420 6.77 28.98 11.17
C PRO A 420 6.30 29.02 9.71
N SER A 421 7.11 29.64 8.83
CA SER A 421 6.74 29.87 7.43
C SER A 421 6.41 28.61 6.62
N TRP A 422 6.91 27.44 7.03
CA TRP A 422 6.61 26.16 6.39
C TRP A 422 5.25 25.58 6.80
N ALA A 423 4.57 26.12 7.82
CA ALA A 423 3.32 25.54 8.34
C ALA A 423 2.19 25.50 7.27
N ASP A 424 2.17 26.45 6.34
CA ASP A 424 1.20 26.48 5.24
C ASP A 424 1.38 25.31 4.26
N LEU A 425 2.60 24.75 4.19
CA LEU A 425 2.87 23.54 3.41
C LEU A 425 2.11 22.34 3.95
N LEU A 426 1.64 22.37 5.20
CA LEU A 426 0.83 21.28 5.76
C LEU A 426 -0.64 21.30 5.27
N SER A 427 -1.02 22.20 4.36
CA SER A 427 -2.40 22.33 3.90
C SER A 427 -2.79 21.26 2.88
N TRP A 428 -4.10 21.00 2.80
CA TRP A 428 -4.68 20.22 1.71
C TRP A 428 -4.37 20.83 0.33
N GLU A 429 -4.31 22.16 0.24
CA GLU A 429 -3.96 22.86 -1.00
C GLU A 429 -2.57 22.47 -1.50
N THR A 430 -1.57 22.32 -0.61
CA THR A 430 -0.24 21.82 -0.98
C THR A 430 -0.26 20.43 -1.57
N LEU A 431 -1.13 19.54 -1.08
CA LEU A 431 -1.27 18.19 -1.64
C LEU A 431 -1.83 18.23 -3.07
N CYS A 432 -2.74 19.16 -3.36
CA CYS A 432 -3.34 19.33 -4.68
C CYS A 432 -2.48 20.14 -5.64
N LEU A 433 -1.73 21.12 -5.12
CA LEU A 433 -0.97 22.12 -5.87
C LEU A 433 0.36 22.40 -5.16
N PRO A 434 1.30 21.43 -5.18
CA PRO A 434 2.54 21.55 -4.43
C PRO A 434 3.43 22.67 -5.00
N PRO A 435 3.98 23.57 -4.16
CA PRO A 435 4.91 24.58 -4.63
C PRO A 435 6.26 23.92 -4.96
N ALA A 436 6.88 24.35 -6.07
CA ALA A 436 8.24 23.94 -6.38
C ALA A 436 9.20 24.30 -5.23
N PRO A 437 10.05 23.36 -4.77
CA PRO A 437 11.05 23.66 -3.77
C PRO A 437 12.08 24.66 -4.32
N PRO A 438 12.56 25.62 -3.51
CA PRO A 438 13.62 26.53 -3.89
C PRO A 438 14.91 25.76 -4.23
N PRO A 439 15.71 26.26 -5.18
CA PRO A 439 17.00 25.66 -5.52
C PRO A 439 17.97 25.68 -4.33
N ARG A 440 18.87 24.69 -4.28
CA ARG A 440 19.89 24.53 -3.23
C ARG A 440 21.28 24.36 -3.83
N THR A 441 22.31 24.70 -3.07
CA THR A 441 23.72 24.41 -3.38
C THR A 441 24.27 23.22 -2.60
N SER A 442 23.51 22.75 -1.60
CA SER A 442 23.86 21.64 -0.72
C SER A 442 22.61 20.80 -0.44
N PRO A 443 22.76 19.48 -0.27
CA PRO A 443 21.62 18.57 -0.23
C PRO A 443 20.63 18.95 0.88
N ALA A 444 19.33 18.71 0.63
CA ALA A 444 18.25 18.99 1.58
C ALA A 444 18.45 18.28 2.92
N ARG A 445 19.13 17.14 2.90
CA ARG A 445 19.55 16.39 4.09
C ARG A 445 21.01 15.97 3.98
N PRO A 446 21.68 15.73 5.12
CA PRO A 446 22.98 15.07 5.11
C PRO A 446 22.90 13.74 4.34
N THR A 447 23.84 13.56 3.42
CA THR A 447 24.09 12.28 2.76
C THR A 447 25.18 11.55 3.53
N ASP A 448 25.14 10.22 3.57
CA ASP A 448 26.23 9.39 4.07
C ASP A 448 27.02 8.86 2.86
N PRO A 449 28.12 9.51 2.45
CA PRO A 449 28.85 9.12 1.25
C PRO A 449 29.38 7.69 1.37
N LEU A 450 29.25 6.91 0.29
CA LEU A 450 29.77 5.55 0.23
C LEU A 450 31.14 5.57 -0.46
N ASP A 451 32.10 4.88 0.15
CA ASP A 451 33.30 4.46 -0.55
C ASP A 451 33.03 3.17 -1.37
N GLU A 452 34.02 2.73 -2.14
CA GLU A 452 33.89 1.59 -3.06
C GLU A 452 33.56 0.28 -2.32
N ASP A 453 34.09 0.10 -1.11
CA ASP A 453 33.86 -1.11 -0.31
C ASP A 453 32.45 -1.13 0.27
N ALA A 454 31.96 0.01 0.79
CA ALA A 454 30.60 0.14 1.29
C ALA A 454 29.55 0.04 0.16
N GLU A 455 29.85 0.60 -1.03
CA GLU A 455 29.04 0.41 -2.23
C GLU A 455 28.98 -1.08 -2.61
N ARG A 456 30.12 -1.76 -2.69
CA ARG A 456 30.20 -3.19 -3.02
C ARG A 456 29.44 -4.06 -2.02
N ALA A 457 29.54 -3.75 -0.73
CA ALA A 457 28.81 -4.47 0.32
C ALA A 457 27.29 -4.33 0.14
N LEU A 458 26.81 -3.12 -0.16
CA LEU A 458 25.39 -2.88 -0.44
C LEU A 458 24.91 -3.62 -1.70
N LEU A 459 25.70 -3.62 -2.77
CA LEU A 459 25.39 -4.36 -3.99
C LEU A 459 25.35 -5.87 -3.75
N ALA A 460 26.25 -6.39 -2.91
CA ALA A 460 26.24 -7.80 -2.50
C ALA A 460 24.97 -8.16 -1.70
N ASP A 461 24.49 -7.27 -0.82
CA ASP A 461 23.21 -7.46 -0.13
C ASP A 461 22.04 -7.48 -1.10
N VAL A 462 22.01 -6.58 -2.09
CA VAL A 462 20.96 -6.58 -3.13
C VAL A 462 21.02 -7.88 -3.95
N HIS A 463 22.22 -8.30 -4.39
CA HIS A 463 22.43 -9.59 -5.09
C HIS A 463 21.86 -10.75 -4.26
N ARG A 464 22.20 -10.82 -2.97
CA ARG A 464 21.71 -11.87 -2.07
C ARG A 464 20.18 -11.87 -2.01
N PHE A 465 19.53 -10.73 -1.78
CA PHE A 465 18.06 -10.66 -1.75
C PHE A 465 17.40 -11.04 -3.07
N LEU A 466 18.05 -10.76 -4.21
CA LEU A 466 17.53 -11.11 -5.52
C LEU A 466 17.69 -12.59 -5.86
N THR A 467 18.60 -13.32 -5.21
CA THR A 467 19.01 -14.68 -5.62
C THR A 467 18.72 -15.76 -4.57
N GLU A 468 18.74 -15.46 -3.27
CA GLU A 468 18.74 -16.45 -2.18
C GLU A 468 17.50 -17.36 -2.13
N ARG A 469 16.35 -16.86 -2.60
CA ARG A 469 15.07 -17.60 -2.56
C ARG A 469 14.66 -18.20 -3.91
N ARG A 470 15.56 -18.20 -4.90
CA ARG A 470 15.22 -18.70 -6.24
C ARG A 470 15.47 -20.19 -6.35
N THR A 471 14.48 -20.91 -6.87
CA THR A 471 14.61 -22.31 -7.26
C THR A 471 15.58 -22.46 -8.43
N PRO A 472 16.22 -23.63 -8.63
CA PRO A 472 17.08 -23.88 -9.80
C PRO A 472 16.34 -23.65 -11.14
N GLY A 473 17.09 -23.35 -12.21
CA GLY A 473 16.53 -23.15 -13.57
C GLY A 473 16.55 -21.70 -14.09
N TRP A 474 17.22 -20.78 -13.40
CA TRP A 474 17.48 -19.41 -13.87
C TRP A 474 18.96 -19.21 -14.18
N ARG A 475 19.24 -18.33 -15.14
CA ARG A 475 20.60 -17.97 -15.58
C ARG A 475 21.01 -16.58 -15.14
N GLU A 476 20.06 -15.64 -15.13
CA GLU A 476 20.34 -14.24 -14.83
C GLU A 476 19.13 -13.56 -14.17
N VAL A 477 19.39 -12.66 -13.22
CA VAL A 477 18.39 -11.77 -12.64
C VAL A 477 18.85 -10.33 -12.85
N GLU A 478 17.99 -9.52 -13.46
CA GLU A 478 18.20 -8.09 -13.64
C GLU A 478 17.27 -7.31 -12.72
N LEU A 479 17.83 -6.34 -11.99
CA LEU A 479 17.09 -5.26 -11.36
C LEU A 479 17.31 -3.97 -12.16
N ASP A 480 16.26 -3.41 -12.76
CA ASP A 480 16.27 -2.09 -13.41
C ASP A 480 15.48 -1.09 -12.55
N ALA A 481 16.19 -0.09 -12.02
CA ALA A 481 15.67 0.96 -11.16
C ALA A 481 15.70 2.32 -11.88
N ARG A 482 14.61 3.06 -11.79
CA ARG A 482 14.54 4.50 -12.13
C ARG A 482 14.08 5.25 -10.92
N CYS A 483 14.78 6.31 -10.58
CA CYS A 483 14.59 6.93 -9.28
C CYS A 483 14.60 8.46 -9.39
N LEU A 484 13.68 9.06 -8.66
CA LEU A 484 13.71 10.38 -8.05
C LEU A 484 13.65 10.17 -6.52
N VAL A 485 13.88 11.22 -5.74
CA VAL A 485 13.89 11.13 -4.27
C VAL A 485 12.55 10.66 -3.68
N GLY A 486 11.44 11.05 -4.31
CA GLY A 486 10.07 10.74 -3.90
C GLY A 486 9.36 9.67 -4.73
N TYR A 487 9.94 9.26 -5.86
CA TYR A 487 9.29 8.36 -6.82
C TYR A 487 10.30 7.38 -7.42
N GLU A 488 9.99 6.09 -7.42
CA GLU A 488 10.88 5.08 -7.97
C GLU A 488 10.13 3.97 -8.68
N ARG A 489 10.76 3.44 -9.72
CA ARG A 489 10.29 2.29 -10.48
C ARG A 489 11.33 1.19 -10.36
N LEU A 490 10.95 0.07 -9.76
CA LEU A 490 11.81 -1.10 -9.58
C LEU A 490 11.23 -2.27 -10.37
N ARG A 491 12.02 -2.87 -11.25
CA ARG A 491 11.61 -4.05 -12.01
C ARG A 491 12.65 -5.14 -11.86
N VAL A 492 12.20 -6.32 -11.46
CA VAL A 492 13.01 -7.53 -11.50
C VAL A 492 12.62 -8.35 -12.72
N ARG A 493 13.61 -8.70 -13.54
CA ARG A 493 13.47 -9.63 -14.67
C ARG A 493 14.34 -10.84 -14.42
N VAL A 494 13.81 -12.02 -14.71
CA VAL A 494 14.45 -13.31 -14.47
C VAL A 494 14.55 -14.03 -15.79
N ALA A 495 15.76 -14.26 -16.27
CA ALA A 495 16.00 -15.08 -17.45
C ALA A 495 16.17 -16.53 -17.01
N GLY A 496 15.28 -17.40 -17.51
CA GLY A 496 15.35 -18.84 -17.33
C GLY A 496 16.44 -19.49 -18.20
N GLU A 497 16.82 -20.71 -17.86
CA GLU A 497 17.65 -21.56 -18.74
C GLU A 497 16.93 -21.94 -20.05
N ASP A 498 15.60 -21.89 -20.03
CA ASP A 498 14.72 -22.04 -21.19
C ASP A 498 14.75 -20.85 -22.18
N GLY A 499 15.54 -19.81 -21.86
CA GLY A 499 15.65 -18.58 -22.64
C GLY A 499 14.48 -17.62 -22.51
N GLN A 500 13.46 -17.96 -21.70
CA GLN A 500 12.33 -17.07 -21.44
C GLN A 500 12.68 -16.05 -20.35
N VAL A 501 12.23 -14.81 -20.52
CA VAL A 501 12.40 -13.75 -19.52
C VAL A 501 11.05 -13.49 -18.85
N ARG A 502 11.02 -13.63 -17.53
CA ARG A 502 9.82 -13.47 -16.71
C ARG A 502 9.96 -12.28 -15.77
N GLY A 503 8.86 -11.64 -15.42
CA GLY A 503 8.83 -10.71 -14.30
C GLY A 503 9.07 -11.46 -12.98
N GLY A 504 9.71 -10.82 -12.02
CA GLY A 504 9.84 -11.33 -10.66
C GLY A 504 9.40 -10.28 -9.63
N PRO A 505 9.03 -10.70 -8.42
CA PRO A 505 8.72 -9.76 -7.34
C PRO A 505 9.98 -8.99 -6.94
N VAL A 506 9.81 -7.75 -6.52
CA VAL A 506 10.86 -6.94 -5.90
C VAL A 506 10.91 -7.31 -4.41
N PRO A 507 12.01 -7.86 -3.88
CA PRO A 507 12.09 -8.18 -2.46
C PRO A 507 11.97 -6.93 -1.58
N PHE A 508 11.21 -7.02 -0.49
CA PHE A 508 10.84 -5.86 0.36
C PHE A 508 12.01 -4.99 0.85
N ARG A 509 13.23 -5.56 1.00
CA ARG A 509 14.42 -4.79 1.44
C ARG A 509 15.13 -4.05 0.31
N VAL A 510 14.97 -4.49 -0.94
CA VAL A 510 15.69 -3.92 -2.09
C VAL A 510 15.43 -2.42 -2.28
N PRO A 511 14.18 -1.90 -2.19
CA PRO A 511 13.93 -0.46 -2.31
C PRO A 511 14.77 0.39 -1.33
N TYR A 512 14.89 -0.04 -0.07
CA TYR A 512 15.67 0.67 0.94
C TYR A 512 17.17 0.68 0.62
N LEU A 513 17.72 -0.44 0.14
CA LEU A 513 19.12 -0.55 -0.25
C LEU A 513 19.42 0.32 -1.49
N VAL A 514 18.52 0.34 -2.46
CA VAL A 514 18.63 1.18 -3.67
C VAL A 514 18.60 2.67 -3.30
N ARG A 515 17.72 3.10 -2.39
CA ARG A 515 17.69 4.48 -1.88
C ARG A 515 18.97 4.84 -1.11
N ARG A 516 19.53 3.91 -0.34
CA ARG A 516 20.82 4.10 0.35
C ARG A 516 21.98 4.24 -0.65
N LEU A 517 22.03 3.39 -1.68
CA LEU A 517 22.98 3.52 -2.79
C LEU A 517 22.83 4.87 -3.50
N ARG A 518 21.60 5.31 -3.77
CA ARG A 518 21.33 6.61 -4.40
C ARG A 518 21.85 7.77 -3.56
N SER A 519 21.54 7.78 -2.26
CA SER A 519 21.99 8.83 -1.35
C SER A 519 23.51 8.85 -1.20
N GLY A 520 24.13 7.68 -1.02
CA GLY A 520 25.56 7.57 -0.77
C GLY A 520 26.45 7.82 -1.98
N LEU A 521 25.92 7.67 -3.21
CA LEU A 521 26.63 8.00 -4.45
C LEU A 521 26.39 9.44 -4.94
N TYR A 522 25.72 10.28 -4.13
CA TYR A 522 25.63 11.71 -4.39
C TYR A 522 27.02 12.36 -4.42
N ARG A 523 27.25 13.18 -5.46
CA ARG A 523 28.47 13.97 -5.61
C ARG A 523 28.13 15.47 -5.57
N PRO A 524 28.73 16.26 -4.66
CA PRO A 524 28.50 17.70 -4.58
C PRO A 524 28.62 18.38 -5.95
N GLY A 525 27.58 19.14 -6.33
CA GLY A 525 27.54 19.87 -7.60
C GLY A 525 27.29 19.02 -8.85
N ARG A 526 27.37 17.68 -8.77
CA ARG A 526 27.05 16.76 -9.88
C ARG A 526 25.72 16.03 -9.69
N GLY A 527 25.24 15.93 -8.45
CA GLY A 527 24.02 15.20 -8.11
C GLY A 527 24.26 13.69 -7.94
N THR A 528 23.19 12.92 -7.98
CA THR A 528 23.21 11.45 -7.95
C THR A 528 22.60 10.86 -9.23
N TRP A 529 22.73 9.56 -9.44
CA TRP A 529 22.23 8.85 -10.64
C TRP A 529 20.71 8.83 -10.71
N PHE A 530 20.10 8.80 -11.90
CA PHE A 530 18.65 8.62 -12.15
C PHE A 530 18.26 7.19 -12.53
N GLY A 531 19.18 6.45 -13.17
CA GLY A 531 19.01 5.05 -13.52
C GLY A 531 20.05 4.16 -12.84
N PHE A 532 19.63 2.97 -12.43
CA PHE A 532 20.50 1.93 -11.90
C PHE A 532 20.10 0.58 -12.47
N ARG A 533 21.08 -0.20 -12.94
CA ARG A 533 20.89 -1.58 -13.37
C ARG A 533 21.86 -2.48 -12.64
N LEU A 534 21.35 -3.54 -12.03
CA LEU A 534 22.14 -4.62 -11.45
C LEU A 534 21.81 -5.92 -12.15
N VAL A 535 22.81 -6.58 -12.71
CA VAL A 535 22.70 -7.91 -13.31
C VAL A 535 23.40 -8.90 -12.39
N CYS A 536 22.70 -9.95 -11.97
CA CYS A 536 23.17 -10.97 -11.03
C CYS A 536 23.21 -12.34 -11.73
N GLY A 537 24.34 -13.01 -11.65
CA GLY A 537 24.49 -14.43 -12.01
C GLY A 537 24.23 -15.35 -10.82
N PRO A 538 24.21 -16.68 -11.05
CA PRO A 538 24.00 -17.69 -10.01
C PRO A 538 25.18 -17.81 -9.05
N GLY A 539 26.38 -17.36 -9.42
CA GLY A 539 27.54 -17.35 -8.54
C GLY A 539 27.39 -16.36 -7.38
N ALA A 540 27.86 -16.76 -6.19
CA ALA A 540 27.94 -15.86 -5.04
C ALA A 540 28.84 -14.65 -5.38
N GLY A 541 28.31 -13.43 -5.28
CA GLY A 541 29.04 -12.21 -5.61
C GLY A 541 29.23 -11.96 -7.12
N GLU A 542 28.60 -12.76 -7.99
CA GLU A 542 28.59 -12.52 -9.44
C GLU A 542 27.53 -11.45 -9.77
N PHE A 543 27.95 -10.19 -9.81
CA PHE A 543 27.08 -9.10 -10.22
C PHE A 543 27.81 -7.98 -10.97
N ARG A 544 27.04 -7.25 -11.79
CA ARG A 544 27.50 -6.04 -12.48
C ARG A 544 26.49 -4.92 -12.29
N ALA A 545 26.96 -3.80 -11.74
CA ALA A 545 26.18 -2.57 -11.58
C ALA A 545 26.51 -1.56 -12.69
N CYS A 546 25.49 -0.82 -13.15
CA CYS A 546 25.63 0.31 -14.05
C CYS A 546 24.73 1.46 -13.55
N TYR A 547 25.22 2.69 -13.64
CA TYR A 547 24.53 3.90 -13.19
C TYR A 547 24.42 4.90 -14.34
N ASP A 548 23.28 5.54 -14.46
CA ASP A 548 23.02 6.62 -15.42
C ASP A 548 22.71 7.91 -14.68
N PHE A 549 23.52 8.95 -14.90
CA PHE A 549 23.42 10.25 -14.22
C PHE A 549 22.73 11.33 -15.06
N ASP A 550 22.53 11.08 -16.35
CA ASP A 550 22.33 12.15 -17.32
C ASP A 550 21.09 11.95 -18.19
N ALA A 551 20.66 10.70 -18.44
CA ALA A 551 19.43 10.45 -19.18
C ALA A 551 18.18 10.71 -18.31
N GLU A 552 17.11 11.20 -18.94
CA GLU A 552 15.81 11.31 -18.29
C GLU A 552 15.31 9.91 -17.90
N PRO A 553 14.94 9.67 -16.63
CA PRO A 553 14.45 8.36 -16.21
C PRO A 553 13.15 8.00 -16.93
N ALA A 554 13.14 6.87 -17.62
CA ALA A 554 11.97 6.32 -18.30
C ALA A 554 11.02 5.62 -17.30
N PHE A 555 10.07 6.40 -16.79
CA PHE A 555 8.88 5.97 -16.04
C PHE A 555 7.76 5.56 -16.99
N ASP A 556 6.95 4.56 -16.63
CA ASP A 556 5.77 4.21 -17.43
C ASP A 556 4.70 5.30 -17.32
N LEU A 557 4.49 5.79 -16.09
CA LEU A 557 3.65 6.95 -15.80
C LEU A 557 4.51 8.04 -15.15
N PRO A 558 4.90 9.09 -15.90
CA PRO A 558 5.85 10.07 -15.38
C PRO A 558 5.33 10.81 -14.14
N PRO A 559 6.21 11.11 -13.16
CA PRO A 559 5.89 12.00 -12.05
C PRO A 559 5.63 13.43 -12.55
N LEU A 560 5.01 14.24 -11.69
CA LEU A 560 4.90 15.67 -11.95
C LEU A 560 6.28 16.31 -12.05
N ASP A 561 6.37 17.43 -12.75
CA ASP A 561 7.56 18.28 -12.77
C ASP A 561 8.05 18.66 -11.36
N PHE A 562 7.12 18.77 -10.40
CA PHE A 562 7.40 18.90 -8.97
C PHE A 562 8.37 17.83 -8.44
N GLY A 563 8.19 16.55 -8.80
CA GLY A 563 9.02 15.46 -8.31
C GLY A 563 10.48 15.59 -8.75
N TYR A 564 10.73 16.13 -9.95
CA TYR A 564 12.06 16.45 -10.45
C TYR A 564 12.69 17.65 -9.73
N ALA A 565 11.90 18.69 -9.44
CA ALA A 565 12.36 19.83 -8.65
C ALA A 565 12.70 19.42 -7.21
N LEU A 566 11.89 18.54 -6.61
CA LEU A 566 12.17 17.95 -5.31
C LEU A 566 13.45 17.11 -5.32
N ASP A 567 13.68 16.31 -6.36
CA ASP A 567 14.94 15.56 -6.51
C ASP A 567 16.16 16.47 -6.57
N VAL A 568 16.10 17.59 -7.31
CA VAL A 568 17.20 18.56 -7.38
C VAL A 568 17.45 19.26 -6.04
N ALA A 569 16.42 19.50 -5.22
CA ALA A 569 16.62 20.04 -3.88
C ALA A 569 17.40 19.05 -2.98
N TYR A 570 17.13 17.75 -3.12
CA TYR A 570 17.78 16.70 -2.34
C TYR A 570 19.16 16.32 -2.87
N PHE A 571 19.36 16.36 -4.19
CA PHE A 571 20.62 16.05 -4.87
C PHE A 571 21.05 17.20 -5.79
N PRO A 572 21.49 18.35 -5.23
CA PRO A 572 21.81 19.52 -6.02
C PRO A 572 22.86 19.31 -7.10
N ARG A 573 22.63 19.97 -8.23
CA ARG A 573 23.49 19.97 -9.41
C ARG A 573 23.87 21.40 -9.75
N SER A 574 25.12 21.58 -10.16
CA SER A 574 25.59 22.80 -10.82
C SER A 574 25.00 22.87 -12.23
N ALA A 575 24.93 24.08 -12.80
CA ALA A 575 24.38 24.28 -14.13
C ALA A 575 25.07 23.43 -15.23
N GLU A 576 26.38 23.18 -15.10
CA GLU A 576 27.14 22.32 -16.03
C GLU A 576 26.70 20.84 -15.96
N HIS A 577 26.25 20.39 -14.80
CA HIS A 577 25.83 19.00 -14.56
C HIS A 577 24.30 18.84 -14.51
N THR A 578 23.55 19.86 -14.92
CA THR A 578 22.09 19.81 -15.09
C THR A 578 21.77 19.58 -16.57
N PRO A 579 21.28 18.38 -16.95
CA PRO A 579 20.84 18.13 -18.32
C PRO A 579 19.69 19.05 -18.72
N ALA A 580 19.54 19.32 -20.03
CA ALA A 580 18.52 20.23 -20.57
C ALA A 580 17.09 19.82 -20.19
N TRP A 581 16.78 18.51 -20.22
CA TRP A 581 15.47 17.99 -19.81
C TRP A 581 15.18 18.30 -18.34
N LEU A 582 16.17 18.20 -17.45
CA LEU A 582 15.99 18.45 -16.02
C LEU A 582 15.79 19.96 -15.76
N ALA A 583 16.51 20.81 -16.49
CA ALA A 583 16.28 22.26 -16.44
C ALA A 583 14.85 22.61 -16.90
N GLN A 584 14.32 21.93 -17.92
CA GLN A 584 12.95 22.10 -18.38
C GLN A 584 11.93 21.68 -17.32
N ARG A 585 12.08 20.47 -16.75
CA ARG A 585 11.19 19.96 -15.67
C ARG A 585 11.18 20.88 -14.45
N THR A 586 12.34 21.34 -14.01
CA THR A 586 12.44 22.26 -12.85
C THR A 586 11.86 23.64 -13.12
N ALA A 587 11.87 24.12 -14.37
CA ALA A 587 11.17 25.33 -14.77
C ALA A 587 9.65 25.11 -14.81
N GLY A 588 9.19 23.98 -15.37
CA GLY A 588 7.77 23.59 -15.44
C GLY A 588 7.13 23.50 -14.05
N ALA A 589 7.84 22.95 -13.06
CA ALA A 589 7.38 22.88 -11.67
C ALA A 589 7.03 24.26 -11.07
N ARG A 590 7.66 25.34 -11.54
CA ARG A 590 7.39 26.71 -11.05
C ARG A 590 6.20 27.35 -11.76
N THR A 591 5.86 26.89 -12.95
CA THR A 591 4.77 27.43 -13.79
C THR A 591 3.48 26.62 -13.67
N ASP A 592 3.56 25.33 -13.36
CA ASP A 592 2.43 24.43 -13.12
C ASP A 592 1.78 24.70 -11.76
N ARG A 593 1.16 25.87 -11.63
CA ARG A 593 0.24 26.22 -10.54
C ARG A 593 -1.23 26.19 -10.97
N THR A 594 -1.52 25.65 -12.15
CA THR A 594 -2.88 25.57 -12.67
C THR A 594 -3.43 24.18 -12.34
N PRO A 595 -4.55 24.07 -11.60
CA PRO A 595 -5.19 22.76 -11.42
C PRO A 595 -5.52 22.17 -12.79
N ALA A 596 -5.19 20.89 -12.99
CA ALA A 596 -5.62 20.15 -14.16
C ALA A 596 -7.16 20.27 -14.29
N ARG A 597 -7.64 20.67 -15.47
CA ARG A 597 -9.06 20.90 -15.73
C ARG A 597 -9.89 19.63 -15.68
#